data_AF-A0A820B8T6-F1
#
_entry.id   AF-A0A820B8T6-F1
#
_cell.length_a   1.000
_cell.length_b   1.000
_cell.length_c   1.000
_cell.angle_alpha   90.00
_cell.angle_beta   90.00
_cell.angle_gamma   90.00
#
_symmetry.space_group_name_H-M   'P 1'
#
loop_
_entity.id
_entity.type
_entity.pdbx_description
1 polymer ?
#
loop_
_entity_poly.entity_id
_entity_poly.type
_entity_poly.pdbx_seq_one_letter_code
_entity_poly.pdbx_strand_id
1 'polypeptide(L)'
;MLSQLNDRQKDIDLSRTKTAGALNPTVAQLEELYEMLNILVSGIKILTNDEQRLINRSLQIQMTLPTLIEELSKVKLSIKESNAFLKTVEHNQDILNQDLSLAKEKINDFQYVSYDGTLVWKITNFQEKMIDAQSERQTSIYSPPFYSSSNGYKMRARLYFNG
;
A
#
# COMPACT_ATOMS: atom_id res chain seq x y z
N MET A 1 39.13 41.15 -12.66
CA MET A 1 39.52 42.54 -12.37
C MET A 1 39.87 42.63 -10.89
N LEU A 2 41.12 43.06 -10.60
CA LEU A 2 41.56 43.87 -9.44
C LEU A 2 41.21 43.35 -8.03
N SER A 3 42.11 43.19 -7.06
CA SER A 3 43.46 43.73 -6.87
C SER A 3 44.14 43.00 -5.70
N GLN A 4 45.45 42.93 -5.82
CA GLN A 4 46.48 42.47 -4.92
C GLN A 4 46.37 42.96 -3.45
N LEU A 5 46.77 42.08 -2.52
CA LEU A 5 47.42 42.37 -1.23
C LEU A 5 48.31 41.15 -0.91
N ASN A 6 49.51 41.05 -1.48
CA ASN A 6 50.78 41.63 -1.02
C ASN A 6 51.28 41.07 0.32
N ASP A 7 52.19 40.10 0.20
CA ASP A 7 53.46 39.94 0.91
C ASP A 7 53.53 40.20 2.42
N ARG A 8 53.78 39.11 3.16
CA ARG A 8 54.91 38.99 4.10
C ARG A 8 55.06 37.55 4.58
N GLN A 9 55.71 36.74 3.75
CA GLN A 9 56.46 35.57 4.22
C GLN A 9 57.61 36.11 5.08
N LYS A 10 57.59 35.88 6.39
CA LYS A 10 58.78 36.04 7.23
C LYS A 10 59.34 34.64 7.47
N ASP A 11 60.30 34.27 6.63
CA ASP A 11 61.23 33.19 6.92
C ASP A 11 61.97 33.56 8.22
N ILE A 12 61.65 32.85 9.30
CA ILE A 12 62.48 32.83 10.49
C ILE A 12 63.26 31.52 10.43
N ASP A 13 64.44 31.62 9.82
CA ASP A 13 65.46 30.59 9.83
C ASP A 13 65.96 30.39 11.27
N LEU A 14 65.57 29.27 11.88
CA LEU A 14 65.95 28.84 13.23
C LEU A 14 67.01 27.73 13.19
N SER A 15 67.86 27.70 12.17
CA SER A 15 69.02 26.82 12.14
C SER A 15 70.23 27.45 12.84
N ARG A 16 70.27 27.38 14.18
CA ARG A 16 71.49 27.24 15.02
C ARG A 16 71.19 27.41 16.51
N THR A 17 71.16 26.28 17.23
CA THR A 17 71.94 26.05 18.46
C THR A 17 71.72 24.60 18.92
N LYS A 18 72.67 23.72 18.58
CA LYS A 18 72.89 22.50 19.35
C LYS A 18 73.81 22.86 20.52
N THR A 19 73.25 23.00 21.72
CA THR A 19 73.99 22.90 22.98
C THR A 19 73.16 22.08 23.95
N ALA A 20 73.70 20.92 24.33
CA ALA A 20 73.17 20.07 25.37
C ALA A 20 73.22 20.79 26.73
N GLY A 21 72.07 20.92 27.40
CA GLY A 21 71.93 21.51 28.73
C GLY A 21 70.45 21.70 29.06
N ALA A 22 70.03 21.25 30.24
CA ALA A 22 68.64 21.09 30.70
C ALA A 22 67.62 22.13 30.16
N LEU A 23 66.52 21.63 29.58
CA LEU A 23 65.36 22.44 29.18
C LEU A 23 64.84 23.25 30.37
N ASN A 24 64.74 24.57 30.19
CA ASN A 24 64.19 25.50 31.18
C ASN A 24 62.68 25.21 31.33
N PRO A 25 62.16 24.87 32.52
CA PRO A 25 60.80 24.35 32.70
C PRO A 25 59.68 25.32 32.24
N THR A 26 59.95 26.62 32.24
CA THR A 26 59.01 27.65 31.74
C THR A 26 58.85 27.63 30.21
N VAL A 27 59.85 27.20 29.45
CA VAL A 27 59.78 27.10 27.98
C VAL A 27 58.96 25.88 27.56
N ALA A 28 59.13 24.75 28.26
CA ALA A 28 58.34 23.54 28.01
C ALA A 28 56.83 23.76 28.27
N GLN A 29 56.48 24.49 29.34
CA GLN A 29 55.10 24.86 29.64
C GLN A 29 54.48 25.79 28.59
N LEU A 30 55.28 26.65 27.96
CA LEU A 30 54.85 27.53 26.88
C LEU A 30 54.59 26.78 25.58
N GLU A 31 55.40 25.77 25.25
CA GLU A 31 55.16 24.87 24.10
C GLU A 31 53.87 24.07 24.29
N GLU A 32 53.62 23.55 25.50
CA GLU A 32 52.40 22.82 25.83
C GLU A 32 51.14 23.70 25.72
N LEU A 33 51.22 24.96 26.17
CA LEU A 33 50.17 25.96 26.01
C LEU A 33 49.91 26.32 24.54
N TYR A 34 50.97 26.39 23.72
CA TYR A 34 50.86 26.66 22.29
C TYR A 34 50.17 25.52 21.55
N GLU A 35 50.49 24.27 21.88
CA GLU A 35 49.79 23.11 21.32
C GLU A 35 48.32 23.05 21.75
N MET A 36 48.03 23.32 23.02
CA MET A 36 46.66 23.44 23.50
C MET A 36 45.88 24.52 22.74
N LEU A 37 46.49 25.68 22.49
CA LEU A 37 45.88 26.76 21.71
C LEU A 37 45.60 26.31 20.26
N ASN A 38 46.52 25.62 19.61
CA ASN A 38 46.34 25.12 18.23
C ASN A 38 45.22 24.08 18.13
N ILE A 39 45.13 23.17 19.11
CA ILE A 39 44.04 22.21 19.22
C ILE A 39 42.71 22.94 19.39
N LEU A 40 42.65 23.94 20.28
CA LEU A 40 41.46 24.75 20.51
C LEU A 40 41.03 25.52 19.27
N VAL A 41 41.96 26.19 18.59
CA VAL A 41 41.69 26.92 17.34
C VAL A 41 41.17 25.97 16.25
N SER A 42 41.78 24.79 16.13
CA SER A 42 41.33 23.76 15.20
C SER A 42 39.94 23.25 15.55
N GLY A 43 39.66 23.01 16.83
CA GLY A 43 38.35 22.62 17.33
C GLY A 43 37.26 23.65 17.03
N ILE A 44 37.55 24.94 17.28
CA ILE A 44 36.65 26.05 16.94
C ILE A 44 36.36 26.06 15.44
N LYS A 45 37.38 25.92 14.60
CA LYS A 45 37.22 25.90 13.14
C LYS A 45 36.33 24.75 12.67
N ILE A 46 36.48 23.55 13.26
CA ILE A 46 35.60 22.41 12.98
C ILE A 46 34.16 22.72 13.40
N LEU A 47 33.96 23.26 14.61
CA LEU A 47 32.64 23.63 15.11
C LEU A 47 31.95 24.68 14.24
N THR A 48 32.68 25.70 13.77
CA THR A 48 32.14 26.70 12.85
C THR A 48 31.71 26.08 11.52
N ASN A 49 32.49 25.13 10.99
CA ASN A 49 32.12 24.43 9.76
C ASN A 49 30.86 23.56 9.97
N ASP A 50 30.77 22.88 11.10
CA ASP A 50 29.61 22.05 11.44
C ASP A 50 28.36 22.90 11.66
N GLU A 51 28.48 24.07 12.29
CA GLU A 51 27.39 25.05 12.41
C GLU A 51 26.85 25.45 11.03
N GLN A 52 27.73 25.79 10.09
CA GLN A 52 27.34 26.11 8.71
C GLN A 52 26.68 24.91 8.01
N ARG A 53 27.20 23.70 8.21
CA ARG A 53 26.59 22.48 7.65
C ARG A 53 25.17 22.26 8.18
N LEU A 54 24.96 22.48 9.48
CA LEU A 54 23.66 22.35 10.13
C LEU A 54 22.67 23.42 9.63
N ILE A 55 23.11 24.67 9.48
CA ILE A 55 22.30 25.76 8.90
C ILE A 55 21.85 25.39 7.49
N ASN A 56 22.77 24.93 6.65
CA ASN A 56 22.45 24.51 5.28
C ASN A 56 21.44 23.36 5.27
N ARG A 57 21.60 22.35 6.13
CA ARG A 57 20.66 21.23 6.24
C ARG A 57 19.28 21.69 6.71
N SER A 58 19.23 22.61 7.67
CA SER A 58 17.98 23.21 8.17
C SER A 58 17.22 23.93 7.06
N LEU A 59 17.93 24.75 6.27
CA LEU A 59 17.35 25.45 5.13
C LEU A 59 16.82 24.50 4.06
N GLN A 60 17.56 23.44 3.74
CA GLN A 60 17.10 22.39 2.82
C GLN A 60 15.82 21.72 3.31
N ILE A 61 15.76 21.33 4.60
CA ILE A 61 14.55 20.75 5.19
C ILE A 61 13.36 21.72 5.05
N GLN A 62 13.59 23.00 5.38
CA GLN A 62 12.55 24.03 5.29
C GLN A 62 12.01 24.22 3.86
N MET A 63 12.85 24.02 2.84
CA MET A 63 12.44 24.07 1.44
C MET A 63 11.71 22.81 0.96
N THR A 64 12.15 21.62 1.41
CA THR A 64 11.58 20.32 0.98
C THR A 64 10.28 19.94 1.69
N LEU A 65 10.04 20.45 2.89
CA LEU A 65 8.87 20.07 3.67
C LEU A 65 7.54 20.50 3.01
N PRO A 66 7.40 21.74 2.48
CA PRO A 66 6.18 22.15 1.77
C PRO A 66 5.88 21.30 0.53
N THR A 67 6.91 20.95 -0.26
CA THR A 67 6.71 20.15 -1.48
C THR A 67 6.23 18.75 -1.15
N LEU A 68 6.80 18.11 -0.12
CA LEU A 68 6.37 16.79 0.34
C LEU A 68 4.94 16.81 0.90
N ILE A 69 4.55 17.89 1.59
CA ILE A 69 3.17 18.08 2.07
C ILE A 69 2.20 18.17 0.88
N GLU A 70 2.57 18.88 -0.18
CA GLU A 70 1.75 19.00 -1.38
C GLU A 70 1.62 17.65 -2.10
N GLU A 71 2.71 16.91 -2.27
CA GLU A 71 2.69 15.57 -2.87
C GLU A 71 1.85 14.59 -2.05
N LEU A 72 2.00 14.59 -0.72
CA LEU A 72 1.18 13.78 0.18
C LEU A 72 -0.31 14.12 0.03
N SER A 73 -0.64 15.40 -0.12
CA SER A 73 -2.01 15.86 -0.31
C SER A 73 -2.59 15.37 -1.64
N LYS A 74 -1.81 15.42 -2.72
CA LYS A 74 -2.19 14.89 -4.04
C LYS A 74 -2.43 13.39 -3.99
N VAL A 75 -1.51 12.62 -3.41
CA VAL A 75 -1.64 11.17 -3.26
C VAL A 75 -2.86 10.81 -2.42
N LYS A 76 -3.09 11.51 -1.30
CA LYS A 76 -4.26 11.31 -0.45
C LYS A 76 -5.57 11.54 -1.20
N LEU A 77 -5.64 12.59 -2.03
CA LEU A 77 -6.81 12.87 -2.85
C LEU A 77 -7.04 11.77 -3.89
N SER A 78 -5.98 11.37 -4.60
CA SER A 78 -6.04 10.31 -5.60
C SER A 78 -6.51 8.98 -4.99
N ILE A 79 -5.98 8.58 -3.82
CA ILE A 79 -6.44 7.39 -3.09
C ILE A 79 -7.93 7.49 -2.74
N LYS A 80 -8.40 8.66 -2.29
CA LYS A 80 -9.81 8.88 -1.95
C LYS A 80 -10.70 8.71 -3.18
N GLU A 81 -10.30 9.25 -4.32
CA GLU A 81 -11.04 9.14 -5.58
C GLU A 81 -11.05 7.69 -6.11
N SER A 82 -9.90 7.02 -6.11
CA SER A 82 -9.81 5.61 -6.49
C SER A 82 -10.69 4.71 -5.60
N ASN A 83 -10.71 4.95 -4.29
CA ASN A 83 -11.57 4.19 -3.37
C ASN A 83 -13.07 4.44 -3.63
N ALA A 84 -13.45 5.68 -3.95
CA ALA A 84 -14.84 5.98 -4.32
C ALA A 84 -15.24 5.25 -5.60
N PHE A 85 -14.35 5.23 -6.60
CA PHE A 85 -14.57 4.50 -7.84
C PHE A 85 -14.67 2.98 -7.63
N LEU A 86 -13.76 2.39 -6.83
CA LEU A 86 -13.79 0.97 -6.49
C LEU A 86 -15.12 0.57 -5.86
N LYS A 87 -15.65 1.37 -4.94
CA LYS A 87 -16.95 1.13 -4.32
C LYS A 87 -18.10 1.09 -5.33
N THR A 88 -18.05 1.94 -6.37
CA THR A 88 -19.03 1.90 -7.46
C THR A 88 -18.88 0.63 -8.31
N VAL A 89 -17.65 0.21 -8.59
CA VAL A 89 -17.39 -1.03 -9.34
C VAL A 89 -17.88 -2.26 -8.59
N GLU A 90 -17.62 -2.34 -7.29
CA GLU A 90 -18.11 -3.41 -6.41
C GLU A 90 -19.64 -3.51 -6.46
N HIS A 91 -20.33 -2.38 -6.31
CA HIS A 91 -21.79 -2.35 -6.41
C HIS A 91 -22.32 -2.82 -7.77
N ASN A 92 -21.66 -2.41 -8.85
CA ASN A 92 -22.04 -2.86 -10.20
C ASN A 92 -21.80 -4.36 -10.38
N GLN A 93 -20.74 -4.91 -9.78
CA GLN A 93 -20.46 -6.33 -9.80
C GLN A 93 -21.53 -7.13 -9.07
N ASP A 94 -22.03 -6.64 -7.93
CA ASP A 94 -23.11 -7.28 -7.19
C ASP A 94 -24.40 -7.35 -8.02
N ILE A 95 -24.77 -6.25 -8.70
CA ILE A 95 -25.93 -6.22 -9.60
C ILE A 95 -25.76 -7.24 -10.73
N LEU A 96 -24.60 -7.24 -11.40
CA LEU A 96 -24.32 -8.18 -12.48
C LEU A 96 -24.38 -9.63 -12.02
N ASN A 97 -23.89 -9.94 -10.82
CA ASN A 97 -23.98 -11.28 -10.24
C ASN A 97 -25.43 -11.68 -9.96
N GLN A 98 -26.26 -10.76 -9.47
CA GLN A 98 -27.68 -10.99 -9.26
C GLN A 98 -28.40 -11.25 -10.59
N ASP A 99 -28.17 -10.42 -11.61
CA ASP A 99 -28.75 -10.58 -12.94
C ASP A 99 -28.34 -11.90 -13.60
N LEU A 100 -27.08 -12.29 -13.44
CA LEU A 100 -26.55 -13.56 -13.94
C LEU A 100 -27.23 -14.74 -13.25
N SER A 101 -27.48 -14.66 -11.94
CA SER A 101 -28.23 -15.67 -11.19
C SER A 101 -29.67 -15.81 -11.72
N LEU A 102 -30.37 -14.69 -11.90
CA LEU A 102 -31.72 -14.67 -12.46
C LEU A 102 -31.77 -15.22 -13.90
N ALA A 103 -30.78 -14.88 -14.72
CA ALA A 103 -30.67 -15.39 -16.08
C ALA A 103 -30.45 -16.91 -16.09
N LYS A 104 -29.59 -17.44 -15.20
CA LYS A 104 -29.39 -18.89 -15.04
C LYS A 104 -30.67 -19.60 -14.62
N GLU A 105 -31.43 -19.04 -13.67
CA GLU A 105 -32.71 -19.59 -13.25
C GLU A 105 -33.70 -19.65 -14.42
N LYS A 106 -33.83 -18.58 -15.20
CA LYS A 106 -34.67 -18.56 -16.41
C LYS A 106 -34.24 -19.58 -17.45
N ILE A 107 -32.93 -19.73 -17.69
CA ILE A 107 -32.40 -20.72 -18.64
C ILE A 107 -32.76 -22.14 -18.17
N ASN A 108 -32.59 -22.43 -16.88
CA ASN A 108 -32.99 -23.72 -16.32
C ASN A 108 -34.49 -23.96 -16.48
N ASP A 109 -35.33 -22.94 -16.24
CA ASP A 109 -36.76 -23.05 -16.49
C ASP A 109 -37.03 -23.43 -17.96
N PHE A 110 -36.41 -22.76 -18.94
CA PHE A 110 -36.63 -23.07 -20.36
C PHE A 110 -36.05 -24.41 -20.81
N GLN A 111 -34.94 -24.88 -20.23
CA GLN A 111 -34.28 -26.12 -20.66
C GLN A 111 -35.16 -27.36 -20.50
N TYR A 112 -36.11 -27.34 -19.54
CA TYR A 112 -36.98 -28.47 -19.21
C TYR A 112 -38.46 -28.22 -19.52
N VAL A 113 -38.79 -27.11 -20.17
CA VAL A 113 -40.18 -26.75 -20.50
C VAL A 113 -40.61 -27.41 -21.80
N SER A 114 -41.69 -28.19 -21.74
CA SER A 114 -42.45 -28.62 -22.90
C SER A 114 -43.72 -27.79 -23.08
N TYR A 115 -44.22 -27.70 -24.33
CA TYR A 115 -45.43 -26.97 -24.70
C TYR A 115 -46.50 -27.84 -25.36
N ASP A 116 -46.39 -29.17 -25.26
CA ASP A 116 -47.34 -30.13 -25.85
C ASP A 116 -48.16 -30.87 -24.78
N GLY A 117 -48.06 -30.46 -23.51
CA GLY A 117 -48.65 -31.15 -22.37
C GLY A 117 -47.86 -32.36 -21.87
N THR A 118 -46.70 -32.67 -22.44
CA THR A 118 -45.85 -33.79 -22.01
C THR A 118 -44.81 -33.32 -20.99
N LEU A 119 -44.63 -34.07 -19.91
CA LEU A 119 -43.57 -33.84 -18.92
C LEU A 119 -42.60 -35.03 -18.89
N VAL A 120 -41.32 -34.75 -19.14
CA VAL A 120 -40.22 -35.70 -18.87
C VAL A 120 -39.36 -35.15 -17.74
N TRP A 121 -39.46 -35.77 -16.57
CA TRP A 121 -38.76 -35.30 -15.37
C TRP A 121 -37.78 -36.35 -14.87
N LYS A 122 -36.48 -36.05 -15.01
CA LYS A 122 -35.41 -36.90 -14.47
C LYS A 122 -35.19 -36.59 -12.99
N ILE A 123 -35.36 -37.60 -12.14
CA ILE A 123 -35.02 -37.52 -10.72
C ILE A 123 -33.57 -37.93 -10.52
N THR A 124 -32.73 -37.00 -10.07
CA THR A 124 -31.35 -37.28 -9.63
C THR A 124 -31.27 -37.45 -8.12
N ASN A 125 -30.22 -38.12 -7.64
CA ASN A 125 -29.94 -38.35 -6.21
C ASN A 125 -31.11 -38.99 -5.45
N PHE A 126 -31.71 -40.04 -6.02
CA PHE A 126 -32.89 -40.68 -5.45
C PHE A 126 -32.70 -41.15 -4.00
N GLN A 127 -31.56 -41.78 -3.69
CA GLN A 127 -31.29 -42.30 -2.34
C GLN A 127 -31.27 -41.20 -1.27
N GLU A 128 -30.61 -40.08 -1.56
CA GLU A 128 -30.55 -38.91 -0.67
C GLU A 128 -31.97 -38.35 -0.42
N LYS A 129 -32.74 -38.17 -1.50
CA LYS A 129 -34.11 -37.66 -1.42
C LYS A 129 -35.07 -38.60 -0.67
N MET A 130 -34.87 -39.91 -0.77
CA MET A 130 -35.61 -40.90 0.01
C MET A 130 -35.30 -40.80 1.51
N ILE A 131 -34.02 -40.66 1.88
CA ILE A 131 -33.60 -40.49 3.28
C ILE A 131 -34.18 -39.20 3.86
N ASP A 132 -34.14 -38.11 3.10
CA ASP A 132 -34.71 -36.82 3.51
C ASP A 132 -36.23 -36.90 3.70
N ALA A 133 -36.93 -37.67 2.87
CA ALA A 133 -38.37 -37.88 3.00
C ALA A 133 -38.73 -38.77 4.19
N GLN A 134 -37.93 -39.81 4.47
CA GLN A 134 -38.09 -40.66 5.66
C GLN A 134 -37.81 -39.90 6.95
N SER A 135 -36.87 -38.95 6.91
CA SER A 135 -36.51 -38.09 8.06
C SER A 135 -37.42 -36.86 8.19
N GLU A 136 -38.50 -36.77 7.41
CA GLU A 136 -39.44 -35.63 7.32
C GLU A 136 -38.81 -34.26 6.99
N ARG A 137 -37.54 -34.22 6.61
CA ARG A 137 -36.82 -32.99 6.26
C ARG A 137 -37.32 -32.39 4.95
N GLN A 138 -37.61 -33.25 3.97
CA GLN A 138 -38.20 -32.86 2.69
C GLN A 138 -39.13 -33.95 2.18
N THR A 139 -40.43 -33.80 2.43
CA THR A 139 -41.45 -34.82 2.13
C THR A 139 -41.87 -34.89 0.67
N SER A 140 -41.66 -33.82 -0.10
CA SER A 140 -42.04 -33.75 -1.51
C SER A 140 -41.16 -32.80 -2.31
N ILE A 141 -41.14 -33.03 -3.63
CA ILE A 141 -40.46 -32.17 -4.61
C ILE A 141 -41.42 -31.80 -5.74
N TYR A 142 -41.16 -30.65 -6.36
CA TYR A 142 -41.89 -30.18 -7.54
C TYR A 142 -41.06 -30.41 -8.82
N SER A 143 -41.74 -30.76 -9.91
CA SER A 143 -41.12 -30.76 -11.23
C SER A 143 -40.89 -29.34 -11.73
N PRO A 144 -40.00 -29.15 -12.72
CA PRO A 144 -40.02 -27.96 -13.56
C PRO A 144 -41.41 -27.72 -14.18
N PRO A 145 -41.76 -26.47 -14.53
CA PRO A 145 -43.03 -26.17 -15.20
C PRO A 145 -43.08 -26.73 -16.62
N PHE A 146 -44.27 -27.15 -17.05
CA PHE A 146 -44.57 -27.50 -18.44
C PHE A 146 -45.95 -26.94 -18.82
N TYR A 147 -46.21 -26.83 -20.12
CA TYR A 147 -47.39 -26.15 -20.65
C TYR A 147 -48.22 -27.06 -21.52
N SER A 148 -49.54 -26.88 -21.52
CA SER A 148 -50.45 -27.63 -22.39
C SER A 148 -50.37 -27.22 -23.87
N SER A 149 -49.96 -25.98 -24.14
CA SER A 149 -49.74 -25.38 -25.47
C SER A 149 -48.89 -24.12 -25.32
N SER A 150 -48.41 -23.50 -26.42
CA SER A 150 -47.62 -22.25 -26.35
C SER A 150 -48.30 -21.12 -25.57
N ASN A 151 -49.63 -21.03 -25.65
CA ASN A 151 -50.46 -20.06 -24.92
C ASN A 151 -51.42 -20.76 -23.94
N GLY A 152 -51.04 -21.93 -23.43
CA GLY A 152 -51.89 -22.81 -22.63
C GLY A 152 -51.68 -22.69 -21.11
N TYR A 153 -52.17 -23.69 -20.38
CA TYR A 153 -52.04 -23.76 -18.93
C TYR A 153 -50.60 -24.09 -18.52
N LYS A 154 -50.09 -23.41 -17.49
CA LYS A 154 -48.81 -23.73 -16.83
C LYS A 154 -49.05 -24.74 -15.70
N MET A 155 -48.40 -25.89 -15.77
CA MET A 155 -48.57 -27.01 -14.86
C MET A 155 -47.23 -27.43 -14.23
N ARG A 156 -47.28 -28.09 -13.07
CA ARG A 156 -46.15 -28.74 -12.40
C ARG A 156 -46.65 -30.01 -11.71
N ALA A 157 -45.82 -31.05 -11.68
CA ALA A 157 -46.08 -32.26 -10.89
C ALA A 157 -45.48 -32.12 -9.49
N ARG A 158 -46.14 -32.73 -8.49
CA ARG A 158 -45.61 -32.89 -7.13
C ARG A 158 -45.42 -34.37 -6.85
N LEU A 159 -44.23 -34.74 -6.41
CA LEU A 159 -43.87 -36.12 -6.09
C LEU A 159 -43.57 -36.25 -4.61
N TYR A 160 -44.13 -37.28 -3.98
CA TYR A 160 -43.87 -37.67 -2.61
C TYR A 160 -43.03 -38.95 -2.63
N PHE A 161 -41.87 -38.92 -2.00
CA PHE A 161 -40.95 -40.06 -1.99
C PHE A 161 -41.36 -41.14 -0.99
N ASN A 162 -42.05 -40.75 0.09
CA ASN A 162 -42.45 -41.63 1.19
C ASN A 162 -43.98 -41.81 1.32
N GLY A 163 -44.73 -41.57 0.24
CA GLY A 163 -46.21 -41.67 0.23
C GLY A 163 -46.91 -40.40 0.69
#